data_AF-A0A8X6TKV4-F1
#
_entry.id   AF-A0A8X6TKV4-F1
#
_cell.length_a   1.000
_cell.length_b   1.000
_cell.length_c   1.000
_cell.angle_alpha   90.00
_cell.angle_beta   90.00
_cell.angle_gamma   90.00
#
_symmetry.space_group_name_H-M   'P 1'
#
loop_
_entity.id
_entity.type
_entity.pdbx_description
1 polymer ?
#
loop_
_entity_poly.entity_id
_entity_poly.type
_entity_poly.pdbx_seq_one_letter_code
_entity_poly.pdbx_strand_id
1 'polypeptide(L)'
;MLKMAACFEDYEEECYHSEDPDIHFAFNEPELYKELCSESSTLRAKYLEHVACYKSMHNDSENGDIIRTCINNGRNAYDLYAEAVDSNVNRTIKHHKICLEMSFIMGCVSAEVRMKCGEEAYKISLEILKLKESTIWTRSHCSHVDYEKEIKNGFFPSLNIGENHRQTLNEVLKYIKEHMNDVPVIVFGI
;
A
#
# COMPACT_ATOMS: atom_id res chain seq x y z
N MET A 1 -6.03 18.21 -20.56
CA MET A 1 -5.62 16.89 -21.07
C MET A 1 -4.16 16.87 -21.53
N LEU A 2 -3.73 17.71 -22.50
CA LEU A 2 -2.32 17.75 -22.96
C LEU A 2 -1.25 18.03 -21.87
N LYS A 3 -1.58 18.77 -20.80
CA LYS A 3 -0.63 19.02 -19.69
C LYS A 3 -0.49 17.87 -18.67
N MET A 4 -1.51 17.01 -18.53
CA MET A 4 -1.43 15.84 -17.66
C MET A 4 -0.52 14.76 -18.28
N ALA A 5 -0.54 14.62 -19.61
CA ALA A 5 0.34 13.72 -20.35
C ALA A 5 1.83 14.13 -20.31
N ALA A 6 2.14 15.44 -20.18
CA ALA A 6 3.51 15.92 -20.07
C ALA A 6 4.11 15.74 -18.65
N CYS A 7 3.30 15.96 -17.59
CA CYS A 7 3.69 15.56 -16.22
C CYS A 7 3.97 14.05 -16.14
N PHE A 8 3.29 13.27 -16.99
CA PHE A 8 3.34 11.82 -17.04
C PHE A 8 4.58 11.29 -17.76
N GLU A 9 5.03 11.87 -18.88
CA GLU A 9 6.30 11.47 -19.52
C GLU A 9 7.50 11.75 -18.60
N ASP A 10 7.55 12.92 -17.95
CA ASP A 10 8.61 13.25 -16.98
C ASP A 10 8.55 12.33 -15.74
N TYR A 11 7.35 11.95 -15.27
CA TYR A 11 7.18 11.08 -14.10
C TYR A 11 7.40 9.59 -14.42
N GLU A 12 6.98 9.12 -15.60
CA GLU A 12 7.24 7.76 -16.08
C GLU A 12 8.72 7.56 -16.40
N GLU A 13 9.38 8.47 -17.12
CA GLU A 13 10.82 8.38 -17.39
C GLU A 13 11.65 8.43 -16.10
N GLU A 14 11.18 9.14 -15.09
CA GLU A 14 11.89 9.27 -13.82
C GLU A 14 11.57 8.17 -12.79
N CYS A 15 10.36 7.62 -12.76
CA CYS A 15 9.87 6.77 -11.67
C CYS A 15 9.22 5.44 -12.12
N TYR A 16 8.97 5.22 -13.41
CA TYR A 16 8.26 4.04 -13.91
C TYR A 16 9.19 3.14 -14.73
N HIS A 17 9.54 1.97 -14.18
CA HIS A 17 9.98 0.84 -14.99
C HIS A 17 8.81 -0.12 -15.16
N SER A 18 8.52 -0.53 -16.40
CA SER A 18 7.41 -1.44 -16.77
C SER A 18 7.45 -2.83 -16.10
N GLU A 19 8.46 -3.10 -15.28
CA GLU A 19 8.66 -4.33 -14.52
C GLU A 19 8.41 -4.16 -13.01
N ASP A 20 8.12 -2.94 -12.53
CA ASP A 20 7.91 -2.67 -11.11
C ASP A 20 6.49 -3.06 -10.66
N PRO A 21 6.35 -3.90 -9.62
CA PRO A 21 5.06 -4.42 -9.22
C PRO A 21 4.24 -3.38 -8.44
N ASP A 22 3.26 -2.77 -9.12
CA ASP A 22 1.88 -2.42 -8.68
C ASP A 22 1.61 -1.89 -7.26
N ILE A 23 2.59 -1.35 -6.53
CA ILE A 23 2.35 -0.76 -5.20
C ILE A 23 2.51 0.75 -5.21
N HIS A 24 3.25 1.31 -6.16
CA HIS A 24 3.44 2.76 -6.17
C HIS A 24 2.35 3.51 -6.93
N PHE A 25 1.89 3.05 -8.09
CA PHE A 25 0.82 3.72 -8.85
C PHE A 25 0.12 2.72 -9.77
N ALA A 26 -1.14 2.38 -9.50
CA ALA A 26 -1.98 1.79 -10.54
C ALA A 26 -2.33 2.89 -11.55
N PHE A 27 -2.46 2.57 -12.83
CA PHE A 27 -2.77 3.52 -13.93
C PHE A 27 -4.06 4.36 -13.74
N ASN A 28 -4.83 4.14 -12.68
CA ASN A 28 -6.03 4.88 -12.30
C ASN A 28 -5.89 5.43 -10.87
N GLU A 29 -5.12 6.50 -10.65
CA GLU A 29 -5.09 7.19 -9.35
C GLU A 29 -5.31 8.71 -9.51
N PRO A 30 -6.48 9.14 -10.01
CA PRO A 30 -6.73 10.50 -10.50
C PRO A 30 -6.56 11.58 -9.42
N GLU A 31 -6.98 11.32 -8.18
CA GLU A 31 -6.80 12.28 -7.08
C GLU A 31 -5.35 12.39 -6.65
N LEU A 32 -4.62 11.27 -6.59
CA LEU A 32 -3.19 11.29 -6.31
C LEU A 32 -2.41 12.00 -7.43
N TYR A 33 -2.77 11.75 -8.70
CA TYR A 33 -2.17 12.43 -9.85
C TYR A 33 -2.44 13.92 -9.82
N LYS A 34 -3.68 14.33 -9.54
CA LYS A 34 -4.03 15.76 -9.40
C LYS A 34 -3.18 16.44 -8.32
N GLU A 35 -2.96 15.76 -7.20
CA GLU A 35 -2.18 16.28 -6.10
C GLU A 35 -0.68 16.33 -6.45
N LEU A 36 -0.08 15.23 -6.92
CA LEU A 36 1.35 15.17 -7.23
C LEU A 36 1.76 15.93 -8.50
N CYS A 37 0.86 16.12 -9.47
CA CYS A 37 1.14 16.92 -10.68
C CYS A 37 0.88 18.42 -10.50
N SER A 38 0.31 18.85 -9.37
CA SER A 38 0.07 20.27 -9.11
C SER A 38 1.33 20.95 -8.56
N GLU A 39 1.91 21.90 -9.30
CA GLU A 39 3.09 22.68 -8.84
C GLU A 39 2.84 23.44 -7.54
N SER A 40 1.58 23.77 -7.23
CA SER A 40 1.20 24.43 -5.98
C SER A 40 0.88 23.44 -4.84
N SER A 41 0.95 22.12 -5.08
CA SER A 41 0.69 21.13 -4.04
C SER A 41 1.82 21.09 -3.03
N THR A 42 1.44 21.21 -1.75
CA THR A 42 2.37 20.98 -0.64
C THR A 42 2.82 19.51 -0.58
N LEU A 43 1.95 18.57 -0.94
CA LEU A 43 2.29 17.15 -0.97
C LEU A 43 3.30 16.85 -2.08
N ARG A 44 3.16 17.46 -3.27
CA ARG A 44 4.17 17.37 -4.34
C ARG A 44 5.53 17.86 -3.86
N ALA A 45 5.61 19.05 -3.27
CA ALA A 45 6.88 19.62 -2.82
C ALA A 45 7.59 18.69 -1.82
N LYS A 46 6.86 18.22 -0.80
CA LYS A 46 7.35 17.26 0.18
C LYS A 46 7.75 15.92 -0.45
N TYR A 47 6.99 15.42 -1.41
CA TYR A 47 7.32 14.17 -2.09
C TYR A 47 8.64 14.28 -2.86
N LEU A 48 8.85 15.38 -3.59
CA LEU A 48 10.06 15.61 -4.37
C LEU A 48 11.34 15.68 -3.51
N GLU A 49 11.23 16.10 -2.25
CA GLU A 49 12.35 16.09 -1.30
C GLU A 49 12.85 14.67 -0.97
N HIS A 50 11.98 13.66 -1.08
CA HIS A 50 12.28 12.28 -0.70
C HIS A 50 12.26 11.28 -1.85
N VAL A 51 11.89 11.72 -3.06
CA VAL A 51 11.71 10.83 -4.23
C VAL A 51 12.96 10.02 -4.57
N ALA A 52 14.16 10.60 -4.42
CA ALA A 52 15.41 9.90 -4.66
C ALA A 52 15.59 8.69 -3.72
N CYS A 53 15.13 8.79 -2.46
CA CYS A 53 15.16 7.68 -1.53
C CYS A 53 14.10 6.63 -1.86
N TYR A 54 12.89 7.02 -2.25
CA TYR A 54 11.88 6.05 -2.69
C TYR A 54 12.35 5.26 -3.91
N LYS A 55 12.99 5.91 -4.89
CA LYS A 55 13.55 5.24 -6.08
C LYS A 55 14.67 4.26 -5.72
N SER A 56 15.51 4.57 -4.71
CA SER A 56 16.58 3.65 -4.31
C SER A 56 16.05 2.36 -3.67
N MET A 57 14.80 2.35 -3.17
CA MET A 57 14.17 1.14 -2.63
C MET A 57 13.84 0.08 -3.69
N HIS A 58 13.71 0.47 -4.96
CA HIS A 58 13.55 -0.46 -6.09
C HIS A 58 14.90 -1.04 -6.56
N ASN A 59 15.96 -0.26 -6.43
CA ASN A 59 17.29 -0.53 -6.98
C ASN A 59 18.33 -0.90 -5.92
N ASP A 60 17.91 -1.32 -4.72
CA ASP A 60 18.83 -1.70 -3.66
C ASP A 60 19.58 -2.97 -4.06
N SER A 61 20.86 -2.81 -4.41
CA SER A 61 21.71 -3.92 -4.86
C SER A 61 22.01 -4.95 -3.77
N GLU A 62 21.87 -4.59 -2.49
CA GLU A 62 22.13 -5.50 -1.36
C GLU A 62 20.88 -6.29 -0.94
N ASN A 63 19.70 -5.67 -1.05
CA ASN A 63 18.44 -6.28 -0.57
C ASN A 63 17.43 -6.61 -1.68
N GLY A 64 17.75 -6.25 -2.93
CA GLY A 64 16.84 -6.33 -4.07
C GLY A 64 15.69 -5.32 -3.98
N ASP A 65 14.75 -5.45 -4.90
CA ASP A 65 13.51 -4.67 -4.90
C ASP A 65 12.69 -4.94 -3.62
N ILE A 66 12.69 -3.95 -2.73
CA ILE A 66 12.06 -4.02 -1.40
C ILE A 66 10.55 -4.17 -1.51
N ILE A 67 9.95 -3.51 -2.50
CA ILE A 67 8.51 -3.52 -2.68
C ILE A 67 8.07 -4.91 -3.14
N ARG A 68 8.79 -5.50 -4.08
CA ARG A 68 8.60 -6.90 -4.47
C ARG A 68 8.82 -7.87 -3.31
N THR A 69 9.78 -7.59 -2.44
CA THR A 69 10.01 -8.38 -1.23
C THR A 69 8.80 -8.30 -0.27
N CYS A 70 8.27 -7.11 -0.02
CA CYS A 70 7.04 -6.93 0.77
C CYS A 70 5.83 -7.66 0.15
N ILE A 71 5.67 -7.63 -1.17
CA ILE A 71 4.62 -8.38 -1.88
C ILE A 71 4.74 -9.87 -1.63
N ASN A 72 5.92 -10.41 -1.88
CA ASN A 72 6.17 -11.84 -1.75
C ASN A 72 5.97 -12.30 -0.30
N ASN A 73 6.44 -11.51 0.66
CA ASN A 73 6.23 -11.77 2.08
C ASN A 73 4.76 -11.73 2.46
N GLY A 74 3.99 -10.77 1.93
CA GLY A 74 2.55 -10.67 2.19
C GLY A 74 1.77 -11.86 1.66
N ARG A 75 2.05 -12.27 0.42
CA ARG A 75 1.44 -13.45 -0.21
C ARG A 75 1.78 -14.73 0.56
N ASN A 76 3.05 -14.94 0.85
CA ASN A 76 3.51 -16.12 1.60
C ASN A 76 2.91 -16.17 3.00
N ALA A 77 2.88 -15.04 3.72
CA ALA A 77 2.30 -14.97 5.06
C ALA A 77 0.80 -15.31 5.03
N TYR A 78 0.07 -14.80 4.05
CA TYR A 78 -1.35 -15.12 3.91
C TYR A 78 -1.57 -16.59 3.55
N ASP A 79 -0.82 -17.14 2.62
CA ASP A 79 -0.98 -18.54 2.21
C ASP A 79 -0.70 -19.48 3.40
N LEU A 80 0.35 -19.22 4.20
CA LEU A 80 0.62 -19.95 5.45
C LEU A 80 -0.52 -19.81 6.47
N TYR A 81 -1.09 -18.60 6.61
CA TYR A 81 -2.24 -18.38 7.47
C TYR A 81 -3.47 -19.15 6.97
N ALA A 82 -3.75 -19.11 5.67
CA ALA A 82 -4.89 -19.82 5.08
C ALA A 82 -4.77 -21.34 5.23
N GLU A 83 -3.57 -21.90 5.06
CA GLU A 83 -3.27 -23.31 5.32
C GLU A 83 -3.53 -23.70 6.78
N ALA A 84 -3.22 -22.80 7.73
CA ALA A 84 -3.39 -23.07 9.16
C ALA A 84 -4.85 -23.02 9.64
N VAL A 85 -5.75 -22.34 8.93
CA VAL A 85 -7.16 -22.14 9.35
C VAL A 85 -8.16 -23.07 8.62
N ASP A 86 -7.70 -23.82 7.60
CA ASP A 86 -8.31 -24.93 6.83
C ASP A 86 -9.80 -24.86 6.32
N SER A 87 -9.91 -25.07 4.99
CA SER A 87 -10.98 -25.53 4.08
C SER A 87 -12.39 -24.91 3.93
N ASN A 88 -12.97 -24.12 4.85
CA ASN A 88 -14.39 -23.71 4.72
C ASN A 88 -14.68 -22.28 4.22
N VAL A 89 -13.67 -21.54 3.77
CA VAL A 89 -13.84 -20.11 3.42
C VAL A 89 -14.35 -19.93 1.97
N ASN A 90 -15.33 -20.71 1.53
CA ASN A 90 -15.85 -20.61 0.17
C ASN A 90 -16.53 -19.23 -0.06
N ARG A 91 -15.98 -18.46 -1.02
CA ARG A 91 -16.32 -17.08 -1.46
C ARG A 91 -15.84 -15.91 -0.60
N THR A 92 -15.68 -16.03 0.72
CA THR A 92 -15.03 -14.97 1.53
C THR A 92 -13.52 -14.90 1.28
N ILE A 93 -12.91 -15.97 0.74
CA ILE A 93 -11.45 -16.04 0.45
C ILE A 93 -10.97 -14.82 -0.31
N LYS A 94 -11.67 -14.35 -1.35
CA LYS A 94 -11.14 -13.26 -2.18
C LYS A 94 -11.06 -11.93 -1.40
N HIS A 95 -12.14 -11.53 -0.72
CA HIS A 95 -12.14 -10.30 0.09
C HIS A 95 -11.19 -10.42 1.28
N HIS A 96 -11.17 -11.59 1.92
CA HIS A 96 -10.26 -11.89 3.03
C HIS A 96 -8.80 -11.81 2.61
N LYS A 97 -8.44 -12.49 1.52
CA LYS A 97 -7.09 -12.50 0.93
C LYS A 97 -6.64 -11.09 0.59
N ILE A 98 -7.42 -10.39 -0.23
CA ILE A 98 -7.07 -9.03 -0.65
C ILE A 98 -6.94 -8.09 0.56
N CYS A 99 -7.89 -8.13 1.48
CA CYS A 99 -7.85 -7.26 2.66
C CYS A 99 -6.56 -7.48 3.46
N LEU A 100 -6.27 -8.73 3.84
CA LEU A 100 -5.17 -9.04 4.75
C LEU A 100 -3.81 -8.90 4.08
N GLU A 101 -3.66 -9.42 2.85
CA GLU A 101 -2.42 -9.29 2.08
C GLU A 101 -2.07 -7.83 1.84
N MET A 102 -3.00 -7.04 1.29
CA MET A 102 -2.71 -5.65 0.94
C MET A 102 -2.46 -4.79 2.18
N SER A 103 -3.19 -5.03 3.27
CA SER A 103 -2.96 -4.31 4.54
C SER A 103 -1.57 -4.59 5.10
N PHE A 104 -1.11 -5.84 5.02
CA PHE A 104 0.26 -6.19 5.41
C PHE A 104 1.29 -5.56 4.48
N ILE A 105 1.09 -5.66 3.17
CA ILE A 105 1.99 -5.11 2.16
C ILE A 105 2.18 -3.60 2.37
N MET A 106 1.09 -2.85 2.58
CA MET A 106 1.13 -1.42 2.88
C MET A 106 1.93 -1.16 4.17
N GLY A 107 1.68 -1.92 5.24
CA GLY A 107 2.44 -1.80 6.48
C GLY A 107 3.93 -2.12 6.34
N CYS A 108 4.27 -3.15 5.55
CA CYS A 108 5.64 -3.55 5.24
C CYS A 108 6.39 -2.44 4.50
N VAL A 109 5.82 -1.95 3.38
CA VAL A 109 6.43 -0.88 2.59
C VAL A 109 6.58 0.40 3.42
N SER A 110 5.56 0.76 4.19
CA SER A 110 5.64 1.91 5.10
C SER A 110 6.74 1.76 6.16
N ALA A 111 6.93 0.57 6.72
CA ALA A 111 8.01 0.31 7.67
C ALA A 111 9.39 0.44 7.02
N GLU A 112 9.55 -0.09 5.81
CA GLU A 112 10.80 0.02 5.04
C GLU A 112 11.11 1.47 4.67
N VAL A 113 10.11 2.25 4.24
CA VAL A 113 10.27 3.70 4.00
C VAL A 113 10.74 4.39 5.26
N ARG A 114 10.10 4.12 6.41
CA ARG A 114 10.47 4.72 7.70
C ARG A 114 11.90 4.39 8.09
N MET A 115 12.32 3.15 7.88
CA MET A 115 13.67 2.69 8.22
C MET A 115 14.75 3.26 7.30
N LYS A 116 14.50 3.32 5.98
CA LYS A 116 15.51 3.70 4.99
C LYS A 116 15.52 5.20 4.67
N CYS A 117 14.33 5.81 4.62
CA CYS A 117 14.16 7.21 4.21
C CYS A 117 13.84 8.15 5.39
N GLY A 118 13.56 7.59 6.58
CA GLY A 118 13.31 8.34 7.80
C GLY A 118 11.84 8.67 8.06
N GLU A 119 11.60 9.27 9.22
CA GLU A 119 10.24 9.52 9.75
C GLU A 119 9.42 10.50 8.89
N GLU A 120 10.05 11.51 8.31
CA GLU A 120 9.38 12.50 7.48
C GLU A 120 8.91 11.89 6.15
N ALA A 121 9.80 11.16 5.48
CA ALA A 121 9.47 10.40 4.28
C ALA A 121 8.33 9.40 4.54
N TYR A 122 8.35 8.71 5.68
CA TYR A 122 7.27 7.83 6.10
C TYR A 122 5.92 8.56 6.20
N LYS A 123 5.86 9.71 6.88
CA LYS A 123 4.61 10.47 7.02
C LYS A 123 4.06 10.92 5.67
N ILE A 124 4.93 11.35 4.78
CA ILE A 124 4.57 11.73 3.40
C ILE A 124 4.07 10.51 2.63
N SER A 125 4.74 9.36 2.76
CA SER A 125 4.31 8.12 2.13
C SER A 125 2.94 7.66 2.63
N LEU A 126 2.62 7.87 3.91
CA LEU A 126 1.28 7.64 4.43
C LEU A 126 0.27 8.59 3.78
N GLU A 127 0.55 9.90 3.70
CA GLU A 127 -0.35 10.86 3.02
C GLU A 127 -0.62 10.44 1.57
N ILE A 128 0.40 9.97 0.86
CA ILE A 128 0.27 9.42 -0.50
C ILE A 128 -0.60 8.16 -0.50
N LEU A 129 -0.35 7.20 0.39
CA LEU A 129 -1.14 5.99 0.53
C LEU A 129 -2.63 6.30 0.74
N LYS A 130 -2.98 7.38 1.45
CA LYS A 130 -4.39 7.77 1.66
C LYS A 130 -5.12 8.17 0.37
N LEU A 131 -4.39 8.70 -0.60
CA LEU A 131 -4.93 9.18 -1.88
C LEU A 131 -4.99 8.10 -2.96
N LYS A 132 -4.28 6.98 -2.76
CA LYS A 132 -4.24 5.86 -3.70
C LYS A 132 -5.58 5.15 -3.83
N GLU A 133 -6.00 4.88 -5.06
CA GLU A 133 -7.17 4.03 -5.31
C GLU A 133 -6.97 2.61 -4.80
N SER A 134 -5.74 2.08 -4.83
CA SER A 134 -5.41 0.77 -4.26
C SER A 134 -5.74 0.69 -2.75
N THR A 135 -5.61 1.80 -2.02
CA THR A 135 -6.02 1.90 -0.61
C THR A 135 -7.54 1.94 -0.48
N ILE A 136 -8.25 2.66 -1.35
CA ILE A 136 -9.73 2.65 -1.41
C ILE A 136 -10.24 1.22 -1.66
N TRP A 137 -9.63 0.53 -2.61
CA TRP A 137 -9.95 -0.85 -2.98
C TRP A 137 -9.69 -1.82 -1.82
N THR A 138 -8.54 -1.71 -1.16
CA THR A 138 -8.22 -2.50 0.04
C THR A 138 -9.23 -2.26 1.15
N ARG A 139 -9.58 -0.99 1.43
CA ARG A 139 -10.60 -0.62 2.42
C ARG A 139 -11.96 -1.25 2.10
N SER A 140 -12.36 -1.25 0.83
CA SER A 140 -13.60 -1.90 0.37
C SER A 140 -13.58 -3.41 0.58
N HIS A 141 -12.45 -4.08 0.31
CA HIS A 141 -12.34 -5.51 0.59
C HIS A 141 -12.38 -5.80 2.09
N CYS A 142 -11.71 -4.97 2.91
CA CYS A 142 -11.73 -5.11 4.35
C CYS A 142 -13.09 -4.86 5.00
N SER A 143 -13.97 -4.05 4.39
CA SER A 143 -15.34 -3.85 4.91
C SER A 143 -16.21 -5.13 4.87
N HIS A 144 -15.76 -6.17 4.16
CA HIS A 144 -16.42 -7.47 4.05
C HIS A 144 -15.79 -8.55 4.96
N VAL A 145 -14.81 -8.15 5.78
CA VAL A 145 -14.04 -9.02 6.66
C VAL A 145 -14.29 -8.60 8.11
N ASP A 146 -14.29 -9.56 9.05
CA ASP A 146 -14.19 -9.25 10.48
C ASP A 146 -12.77 -8.78 10.81
N TYR A 147 -12.42 -7.59 10.31
CA TYR A 147 -11.06 -7.08 10.34
C TYR A 147 -10.59 -6.82 11.77
N GLU A 148 -11.51 -6.51 12.68
CA GLU A 148 -11.18 -6.38 14.09
C GLU A 148 -10.74 -7.70 14.72
N LYS A 149 -11.41 -8.80 14.38
CA LYS A 149 -10.96 -10.15 14.78
C LYS A 149 -9.58 -10.45 14.18
N GLU A 150 -9.36 -10.13 12.91
CA GLU A 150 -8.07 -10.39 12.23
C GLU A 150 -6.91 -9.60 12.85
N ILE A 151 -7.15 -8.35 13.29
CA ILE A 151 -6.16 -7.53 14.02
C ILE A 151 -5.86 -8.10 15.40
N LYS A 152 -6.87 -8.56 16.15
CA LYS A 152 -6.70 -8.97 17.55
C LYS A 152 -6.19 -10.39 17.71
N ASN A 153 -6.76 -11.32 16.95
CA ASN A 153 -6.61 -12.76 17.19
C ASN A 153 -6.40 -13.60 15.90
N GLY A 154 -6.36 -12.97 14.72
CA GLY A 154 -6.25 -13.68 13.44
C GLY A 154 -4.90 -13.49 12.76
N PHE A 155 -4.92 -13.02 11.52
CA PHE A 155 -3.73 -12.91 10.67
C PHE A 155 -2.62 -12.04 11.27
N PHE A 156 -2.90 -10.81 11.70
CA PHE A 156 -1.84 -9.85 12.04
C PHE A 156 -1.02 -10.24 13.30
N PRO A 157 -1.62 -10.79 14.37
CA PRO A 157 -0.87 -11.36 15.48
C PRO A 157 0.00 -12.56 15.09
N SER A 158 -0.38 -13.33 14.08
CA SER A 158 0.37 -14.52 13.62
C SER A 158 1.67 -14.18 12.87
N LEU A 159 1.82 -12.93 12.43
CA LEU A 159 2.98 -12.49 11.68
C LEU A 159 4.25 -12.49 12.54
N ASN A 160 5.29 -13.15 12.05
CA ASN A 160 6.62 -13.11 12.64
C ASN A 160 7.42 -11.91 12.11
N ILE A 161 7.09 -10.71 12.61
CA ILE A 161 7.76 -9.44 12.26
C ILE A 161 8.35 -8.76 13.49
N GLY A 162 9.43 -8.00 13.27
CA GLY A 162 10.10 -7.21 14.30
C GLY A 162 9.25 -6.05 14.83
N GLU A 163 9.62 -5.52 15.99
CA GLU A 163 8.81 -4.52 16.72
C GLU A 163 8.61 -3.22 15.93
N ASN A 164 9.65 -2.73 15.24
CA ASN A 164 9.55 -1.51 14.43
C ASN A 164 8.55 -1.66 13.26
N HIS A 165 8.59 -2.80 12.57
CA HIS A 165 7.61 -3.14 11.53
C HIS A 165 6.21 -3.30 12.13
N ARG A 166 6.11 -3.91 13.32
CA ARG A 166 4.83 -4.10 14.02
C ARG A 166 4.18 -2.77 14.39
N GLN A 167 4.95 -1.82 14.91
CA GLN A 167 4.45 -0.48 15.23
C GLN A 167 3.90 0.22 13.98
N THR A 168 4.68 0.22 12.90
CA THR A 168 4.29 0.88 11.65
C THR A 168 3.09 0.20 11.00
N LEU A 169 3.06 -1.15 11.01
CA LEU A 169 1.91 -1.92 10.58
C LEU A 169 0.66 -1.51 11.37
N ASN A 170 0.71 -1.44 12.70
CA ASN A 170 -0.44 -1.05 13.52
C ASN A 170 -0.98 0.35 13.18
N GLU A 171 -0.11 1.31 12.83
CA GLU A 171 -0.52 2.64 12.36
C GLU A 171 -1.31 2.55 11.04
N VAL A 172 -0.83 1.74 10.09
CA VAL A 172 -1.51 1.48 8.81
C VAL A 172 -2.83 0.73 9.01
N LEU A 173 -2.86 -0.31 9.85
CA LEU A 173 -4.07 -1.08 10.16
C LEU A 173 -5.14 -0.21 10.80
N LYS A 174 -4.75 0.70 11.70
CA LYS A 174 -5.65 1.68 12.31
C LYS A 174 -6.23 2.60 11.24
N TYR A 175 -5.40 3.13 10.34
CA TYR A 175 -5.88 3.98 9.25
C TYR A 175 -6.90 3.25 8.36
N ILE A 176 -6.57 2.04 7.89
CA ILE A 176 -7.47 1.22 7.08
C ILE A 176 -8.79 1.04 7.84
N LYS A 177 -8.72 0.69 9.13
CA LYS A 177 -9.89 0.47 9.97
C LYS A 177 -10.82 1.67 10.08
N GLU A 178 -10.26 2.84 10.34
CA GLU A 178 -11.04 4.06 10.54
C GLU A 178 -11.77 4.50 9.26
N HIS A 179 -11.24 4.13 8.09
CA HIS A 179 -11.73 4.64 6.79
C HIS A 179 -12.35 3.53 5.91
N MET A 180 -12.59 2.33 6.44
CA MET A 180 -13.23 1.22 5.69
C MET A 180 -14.62 1.59 5.16
N ASN A 181 -15.33 2.47 5.86
CA ASN A 181 -16.70 2.90 5.52
C ASN A 181 -16.75 4.18 4.69
N ASP A 182 -15.60 4.83 4.45
CA ASP A 182 -15.50 6.06 3.65
C ASP A 182 -15.38 5.76 2.15
N VAL A 183 -15.58 4.50 1.77
CA VAL A 183 -15.55 4.06 0.38
C VAL A 183 -16.86 4.53 -0.27
N PRO A 184 -16.84 5.45 -1.26
CA PRO A 184 -18.04 5.77 -2.01
C PRO A 184 -18.57 4.47 -2.63
N VAL A 185 -19.89 4.29 -2.64
CA VAL A 185 -20.51 3.17 -3.33
C VAL A 185 -20.19 3.31 -4.83
N ILE A 186 -19.09 2.69 -5.27
CA ILE A 186 -18.78 2.54 -6.67
C ILE A 186 -19.77 1.48 -7.16
N VAL A 187 -20.89 1.95 -7.69
CA VAL A 187 -21.75 1.13 -8.53
C VAL A 187 -20.90 0.77 -9.73
N PHE A 188 -20.27 -0.40 -9.70
CA PHE A 188 -19.79 -1.03 -10.92
C PHE A 188 -21.05 -1.28 -11.76
N GLY A 189 -21.32 -0.37 -12.69
CA GLY A 189 -22.37 -0.54 -13.68
C GLY A 189 -22.10 -1.84 -14.42
N ILE A 190 -23.01 -2.79 -14.23
CA ILE A 190 -23.10 -4.04 -14.98
C ILE A 190 -23.43 -3.71 -16.44
#